data_AF-A0A0Q1E3G1-F1
#
_entry.id   AF-A0A0Q1E3G1-F1
#
_cell.length_a   1.000
_cell.length_b   1.000
_cell.length_c   1.000
_cell.angle_alpha   90.00
_cell.angle_beta   90.00
_cell.angle_gamma   90.00
#
_symmetry.space_group_name_H-M   'P 1'
#
loop_
_entity.id
_entity.type
_entity.pdbx_description
1 polymer ?
#
loop_
_entity_poly.entity_id
_entity_poly.type
_entity_poly.pdbx_seq_one_letter_code
_entity_poly.pdbx_strand_id
1 'polypeptide(L)'
;MAGLMVKLGNAQRVQMVPTGETRPKFKYENGERTDQAVRFDDGRPVFGFTAAVAIDGERLDSVQVESPLESLPEVPFGTVLLGEGEARLRVSPKDQYSVRAVVVVDGLKVAGSK
;
A
#
# COMPACT_ATOMS: atom_id res chain seq x y z
N MET A 1 19.87 -1.21 -4.86
CA MET A 1 19.76 -2.63 -4.43
C MET A 1 18.32 -3.05 -4.53
N ALA A 2 18.02 -4.10 -5.30
CA ALA A 2 16.65 -4.59 -5.47
C ALA A 2 16.22 -5.41 -4.25
N GLY A 3 15.11 -5.05 -3.63
CA GLY A 3 14.46 -5.88 -2.61
C GLY A 3 13.67 -7.02 -3.26
N LEU A 4 13.53 -8.14 -2.55
CA LEU A 4 12.67 -9.23 -2.99
C LEU A 4 11.22 -8.87 -2.67
N MET A 5 10.31 -9.10 -3.63
CA MET A 5 8.88 -8.97 -3.41
C MET A 5 8.22 -10.33 -3.63
N VAL A 6 7.58 -10.84 -2.58
CA VAL A 6 6.88 -12.12 -2.62
C VAL A 6 5.40 -11.85 -2.53
N LYS A 7 4.63 -12.29 -3.53
CA LYS A 7 3.17 -12.26 -3.48
C LYS A 7 2.70 -13.36 -2.52
N LEU A 8 1.93 -12.96 -1.50
CA LEU A 8 1.36 -13.90 -0.54
C LEU A 8 0.01 -14.46 -1.00
N GLY A 9 -0.74 -13.66 -1.76
CA GLY A 9 -2.05 -14.05 -2.26
C GLY A 9 -2.81 -12.85 -2.82
N ASN A 10 -3.87 -13.14 -3.57
CA ASN A 10 -4.88 -12.14 -3.91
C ASN A 10 -5.79 -11.96 -2.70
N ALA A 11 -6.03 -10.71 -2.30
CA ALA A 11 -6.97 -10.37 -1.25
C ALA A 11 -8.26 -9.89 -1.92
N GLN A 12 -9.29 -10.74 -1.92
CA GLN A 12 -10.60 -10.40 -2.49
C GLN A 12 -11.33 -9.32 -1.68
N ARG A 13 -10.97 -9.14 -0.40
CA ARG A 13 -11.53 -8.08 0.43
C ARG A 13 -10.50 -7.59 1.43
N VAL A 14 -10.00 -6.39 1.19
CA VAL A 14 -9.13 -5.66 2.12
C VAL A 14 -9.96 -4.62 2.84
N GLN A 15 -10.07 -4.73 4.16
CA GLN A 15 -10.63 -3.67 5.00
C GLN A 15 -9.48 -2.83 5.53
N MET A 16 -9.61 -1.51 5.51
CA MET A 16 -8.57 -0.65 6.04
C MET A 16 -9.09 0.62 6.67
N VAL A 17 -8.34 1.12 7.65
CA VAL A 17 -8.50 2.45 8.22
C VAL A 17 -7.18 3.18 7.98
N PRO A 18 -7.14 4.19 7.10
CA PRO A 18 -5.94 4.99 6.89
C PRO A 18 -5.51 5.68 8.18
N THR A 19 -4.22 5.62 8.49
CA THR A 19 -3.62 6.26 9.66
C THR A 19 -2.61 7.34 9.29
N GLY A 20 -2.35 7.53 8.00
CA GLY A 20 -1.49 8.58 7.46
C GLY A 20 -1.94 9.06 6.09
N GLU A 21 -1.33 10.16 5.65
CA GLU A 21 -1.62 10.78 4.36
C GLU A 21 -1.01 10.00 3.20
N THR A 22 -1.67 10.10 2.04
CA THR A 22 -1.13 9.60 0.77
C THR A 22 0.07 10.42 0.35
N ARG A 23 1.15 9.72 -0.06
CA ARG A 23 2.38 10.33 -0.55
C ARG A 23 2.84 9.67 -1.85
N PRO A 24 3.31 10.45 -2.84
CA PRO A 24 3.88 9.89 -4.06
C PRO A 24 5.18 9.14 -3.75
N LYS A 25 5.41 8.01 -4.43
CA LYS A 25 6.67 7.27 -4.36
C LYS A 25 7.57 7.60 -5.52
N PHE A 26 8.83 7.89 -5.22
CA PHE A 26 9.87 8.19 -6.19
C PHE A 26 10.97 7.13 -6.17
N LYS A 27 11.62 6.93 -7.32
CA LYS A 27 12.80 6.06 -7.41
C LYS A 27 13.96 6.70 -6.68
N TYR A 28 14.83 5.85 -6.14
CA TYR A 28 16.10 6.25 -5.56
C TYR A 28 17.24 5.64 -6.37
N GLU A 29 18.20 6.47 -6.74
CA GLU A 29 19.42 6.08 -7.45
C GLU A 29 20.61 6.52 -6.61
N ASN A 30 21.55 5.60 -6.33
CA ASN A 30 22.73 5.86 -5.49
C ASN A 30 22.43 6.48 -4.11
N GLY A 31 21.24 6.23 -3.56
CA GLY A 31 20.81 6.75 -2.26
C GLY A 31 20.09 8.10 -2.33
N GLU A 32 20.07 8.76 -3.48
CA GLU A 32 19.38 10.03 -3.70
C GLU A 32 17.99 9.81 -4.32
N ARG A 33 17.02 10.64 -3.92
CA ARG A 33 15.67 10.61 -4.49
C ARG A 33 15.71 11.26 -5.87
N THR A 34 15.24 10.56 -6.88
CA THR A 34 15.05 11.11 -8.24
C THR A 34 13.68 11.77 -8.38
N ASP A 35 13.47 12.52 -9.46
CA ASP A 35 12.14 13.04 -9.83
C ASP A 35 11.28 12.00 -10.57
N GLN A 36 11.78 10.78 -10.77
CA GLN A 36 11.03 9.72 -11.43
C GLN A 36 10.09 9.02 -10.45
N ALA A 37 8.79 9.07 -10.73
CA ALA A 37 7.79 8.31 -9.99
C ALA A 37 8.04 6.79 -10.13
N VAL A 38 7.81 6.05 -9.04
CA VAL A 38 7.61 4.60 -9.10
C VAL A 38 6.27 4.36 -9.80
N ARG A 39 6.21 3.36 -10.67
CA ARG A 39 5.02 2.99 -11.43
C ARG A 39 4.70 1.52 -11.23
N PHE A 40 3.40 1.19 -11.25
CA PHE A 40 2.94 -0.19 -11.38
C PHE A 40 3.24 -0.71 -12.79
N ASP A 41 3.03 -2.01 -12.99
CA ASP A 41 3.29 -2.68 -14.29
C ASP A 41 2.40 -2.15 -15.42
N ASP A 42 1.24 -1.57 -15.08
CA ASP A 42 0.32 -0.90 -16.01
C ASP A 42 0.70 0.57 -16.31
N GLY A 43 1.78 1.07 -15.72
CA GLY A 43 2.29 2.41 -15.92
C GLY A 43 1.69 3.50 -15.01
N ARG A 44 0.68 3.22 -14.18
CA ARG A 44 0.13 4.20 -13.23
C ARG A 44 1.15 4.53 -12.12
N PRO A 45 1.23 5.78 -11.65
CA PRO A 45 2.12 6.14 -10.55
C PRO A 45 1.73 5.43 -9.25
N VAL A 46 2.72 5.09 -8.43
CA VAL A 46 2.50 4.48 -7.12
C VAL A 46 2.46 5.57 -6.06
N PHE A 47 1.37 5.61 -5.31
CA PHE A 47 1.26 6.34 -4.07
C PHE A 47 1.27 5.37 -2.89
N GLY A 48 1.70 5.85 -1.73
CA GLY A 48 1.69 5.06 -0.51
C GLY A 48 1.17 5.83 0.70
N PHE A 49 0.50 5.10 1.58
CA PHE A 49 0.04 5.57 2.88
C PHE A 49 0.13 4.44 3.90
N THR A 50 0.00 4.78 5.18
CA THR A 50 -0.04 3.79 6.27
C THR A 50 -1.49 3.54 6.66
N ALA A 51 -1.84 2.29 6.96
CA ALA A 51 -3.17 1.94 7.44
C ALA A 51 -3.12 0.78 8.44
N ALA A 52 -4.14 0.69 9.29
CA ALA A 52 -4.52 -0.57 9.92
C ALA A 52 -5.34 -1.37 8.90
N VAL A 53 -5.02 -2.65 8.70
CA VAL A 53 -5.59 -3.46 7.62
C VAL A 53 -6.11 -4.78 8.18
N ALA A 54 -7.27 -5.23 7.70
CA ALA A 54 -7.75 -6.58 7.90
C ALA A 54 -7.91 -7.29 6.55
N ILE A 55 -7.31 -8.48 6.44
CA ILE A 55 -7.34 -9.33 5.24
C ILE A 55 -7.88 -10.68 5.68
N ASP A 56 -9.02 -11.09 5.12
CA ASP A 56 -9.69 -12.36 5.42
C ASP A 56 -9.87 -12.67 6.93
N GLY A 57 -10.01 -11.62 7.75
CA GLY A 57 -10.21 -11.71 9.20
C GLY A 57 -8.95 -11.50 10.04
N GLU A 58 -7.76 -11.60 9.44
CA GLU A 58 -6.48 -11.33 10.11
C GLU A 58 -6.18 -9.83 10.12
N ARG A 59 -5.83 -9.29 11.30
CA ARG A 59 -5.55 -7.86 11.49
C ARG A 59 -4.06 -7.59 11.56
N LEU A 60 -3.63 -6.58 10.81
CA LEU A 60 -2.27 -6.07 10.79
C LEU A 60 -2.30 -4.56 11.05
N ASP A 61 -1.55 -4.15 12.07
CA ASP A 61 -1.41 -2.74 12.42
C ASP A 61 -0.25 -2.10 11.64
N SER A 62 -0.44 -0.85 11.23
CA SER A 62 0.61 -0.03 10.61
C SER A 62 1.27 -0.65 9.37
N VAL A 63 0.44 -1.07 8.41
CA VAL A 63 0.87 -1.63 7.14
C VAL A 63 1.07 -0.52 6.11
N GLN A 64 2.14 -0.64 5.32
CA GLN A 64 2.31 0.21 4.15
C GLN A 64 1.37 -0.26 3.05
N VAL A 65 0.43 0.61 2.67
CA VAL A 65 -0.42 0.40 1.49
C VAL A 65 0.22 1.09 0.28
N GLU A 66 0.11 0.47 -0.89
CA GLU A 66 0.47 1.01 -2.20
C GLU A 66 -0.77 1.03 -3.10
N SER A 67 -1.01 2.15 -3.77
CA SER A 67 -2.22 2.36 -4.56
C SER A 67 -1.99 3.37 -5.69
N PRO A 68 -2.74 3.32 -6.80
CA PRO A 68 -2.69 4.36 -7.83
C PRO A 68 -3.45 5.64 -7.42
N LEU A 69 -4.10 5.65 -6.27
CA LEU A 69 -4.88 6.77 -5.75
C LEU A 69 -3.95 7.89 -5.24
N GLU A 70 -4.04 9.08 -5.83
CA GLU A 70 -3.30 10.27 -5.40
C GLU A 70 -3.80 10.84 -4.07
N SER A 71 -5.09 10.67 -3.78
CA SER A 71 -5.73 11.08 -2.54
C SER A 71 -6.63 9.98 -2.00
N LEU A 72 -6.83 9.96 -0.68
CA LEU A 72 -7.81 9.08 -0.04
C LEU A 72 -9.21 9.68 -0.16
N PRO A 73 -10.27 8.85 -0.15
CA PRO A 73 -11.63 9.34 0.02
C PRO A 73 -11.74 10.23 1.26
N GLU A 74 -12.39 11.39 1.14
CA GLU A 74 -12.64 12.30 2.27
C GLU A 74 -13.72 11.68 3.17
N VAL A 75 -13.29 11.08 4.28
CA VAL A 75 -14.15 10.42 5.24
C VAL A 75 -13.74 10.77 6.66
N PRO A 76 -14.67 10.72 7.65
CA PRO A 76 -14.31 10.87 9.05
C PRO A 76 -13.24 9.87 9.47
N PHE A 77 -12.36 10.28 10.39
CA PHE A 77 -11.38 9.38 10.99
C PHE A 77 -12.05 8.12 11.54
N GLY A 78 -11.41 6.96 11.33
CA GLY A 78 -11.94 5.67 11.74
C GLY A 78 -12.92 5.03 10.75
N THR A 79 -13.27 5.72 9.66
CA THR A 79 -14.11 5.12 8.61
C THR A 79 -13.37 3.97 7.93
N VAL A 80 -14.03 2.81 7.85
CA VAL A 80 -13.49 1.64 7.16
C VAL A 80 -13.66 1.80 5.65
N LEU A 81 -12.55 1.70 4.94
CA LEU A 81 -12.50 1.61 3.49
C LEU A 81 -12.36 0.15 3.07
N LEU A 82 -13.02 -0.21 1.97
CA LEU A 82 -12.94 -1.51 1.31
C LEU A 82 -12.19 -1.37 0.00
N GLY A 83 -11.22 -2.25 -0.22
CA GLY A 83 -10.53 -2.40 -1.49
C GLY A 83 -10.42 -3.86 -1.90
N GLU A 84 -10.04 -4.04 -3.15
CA GLU A 84 -9.58 -5.31 -3.71
C GLU A 84 -8.11 -5.15 -4.08
N GLY A 85 -7.34 -6.22 -3.94
CA GLY A 85 -5.91 -6.12 -4.18
C GLY A 85 -5.14 -7.37 -3.80
N GLU A 86 -3.91 -7.18 -3.32
CA GLU A 86 -3.02 -8.27 -2.99
C GLU A 86 -2.10 -7.94 -1.82
N ALA A 87 -1.80 -8.96 -1.03
CA ALA A 87 -0.81 -8.90 0.03
C ALA A 87 0.55 -9.33 -0.53
N ARG A 88 1.56 -8.52 -0.28
CA ARG A 88 2.95 -8.77 -0.66
C ARG A 88 3.86 -8.67 0.56
N LEU A 89 4.89 -9.49 0.63
CA LEU A 89 6.02 -9.28 1.53
C LEU A 89 7.15 -8.61 0.75
N ARG A 90 7.63 -7.48 1.24
CA ARG A 90 8.82 -6.82 0.73
C ARG A 90 9.97 -7.10 1.69
N VAL A 91 11.04 -7.71 1.20
CA VAL A 91 12.30 -7.87 1.91
C VAL A 91 13.27 -6.81 1.38
N SER A 92 13.67 -5.88 2.24
CA SER A 92 14.55 -4.78 1.86
C SER A 92 15.98 -5.00 2.36
N PRO A 93 17.00 -5.02 1.48
CA PRO A 93 18.40 -5.07 1.92
C PRO A 93 18.85 -3.78 2.62
N LYS A 94 18.06 -2.69 2.54
CA LYS A 94 18.38 -1.38 3.12
C LYS A 94 18.45 -1.41 4.65
N ASP A 95 17.71 -2.30 5.31
CA ASP A 95 17.63 -2.37 6.77
C ASP A 95 17.90 -3.81 7.27
N GLN A 96 19.06 -4.39 6.94
CA GLN A 96 19.45 -5.74 7.37
C GLN A 96 18.44 -6.85 6.97
N TYR A 97 17.86 -6.77 5.77
CA TYR A 97 16.80 -7.68 5.31
C TYR A 97 15.49 -7.54 6.09
N SER A 98 15.11 -6.31 6.48
CA SER A 98 13.80 -6.06 7.06
C SER A 98 12.69 -6.60 6.16
N VAL A 99 11.82 -7.42 6.75
CA VAL A 99 10.62 -7.96 6.11
C VAL A 99 9.45 -7.03 6.46
N ARG A 100 8.79 -6.48 5.45
CA ARG A 100 7.62 -5.62 5.63
C ARG A 100 6.45 -6.15 4.83
N ALA A 101 5.29 -6.26 5.48
CA ALA A 101 4.02 -6.46 4.77
C ALA A 101 3.65 -5.19 4.00
N VAL A 102 3.35 -5.36 2.71
CA VAL A 102 2.87 -4.32 1.83
C VAL A 102 1.56 -4.81 1.22
N VAL A 103 0.53 -3.99 1.28
CA VAL A 103 -0.75 -4.29 0.63
C VAL A 103 -0.87 -3.39 -0.59
N VAL A 104 -1.15 -3.98 -1.74
CA VAL A 104 -1.43 -3.24 -2.97
C VAL A 104 -2.93 -3.24 -3.17
N VAL A 105 -3.53 -2.06 -3.37
CA VAL A 105 -4.96 -1.91 -3.67
C VAL A 105 -5.18 -1.02 -4.88
N ASP A 106 -6.04 -1.46 -5.79
CA ASP A 106 -6.34 -0.71 -7.03
C ASP A 106 -7.34 0.42 -6.82
N GLY A 107 -8.25 0.26 -5.88
CA GLY A 107 -9.30 1.23 -5.58
C GLY A 107 -9.86 1.04 -4.18
N LEU A 108 -10.51 2.08 -3.67
CA LEU A 108 -11.12 2.12 -2.35
C LEU A 108 -12.54 2.66 -2.44
N LYS A 109 -13.44 2.07 -1.65
CA LYS A 109 -14.80 2.55 -1.43
C LYS A 109 -15.15 2.53 0.05
N VAL A 110 -16.13 3.33 0.45
CA VAL A 110 -16.58 3.35 1.85
C VAL A 110 -17.31 2.05 2.16
N ALA A 111 -17.01 1.42 3.30
CA ALA A 111 -17.77 0.25 3.74
C ALA A 111 -19.24 0.63 3.93
N GLY A 112 -20.14 -0.05 3.20
CA GLY A 112 -21.58 0.21 3.28
C GLY A 112 -22.13 1.26 2.32
N SER A 113 -21.31 1.91 1.48
CA SER A 113 -21.84 2.64 0.32
C SER A 113 -22.32 1.63 -0.73
N LYS A 114 -23.59 1.72 -1.13
CA LYS A 114 -24.14 0.95 -2.25
C LYS A 114 -23.44 1.31 -3.56
#